data_AF-A0A840XWQ6-F1
#
_entry.id   AF-A0A840XWQ6-F1
#
_cell.length_a   1.000
_cell.length_b   1.000
_cell.length_c   1.000
_cell.angle_alpha   90.00
_cell.angle_beta   90.00
_cell.angle_gamma   90.00
#
_symmetry.space_group_name_H-M   'P 1'
#
loop_
_entity.id
_entity.type
_entity.pdbx_description
1 polymer ?
#
loop_
_entity_poly.entity_id
_entity_poly.type
_entity_poly.pdbx_seq_one_letter_code
_entity_poly.pdbx_strand_id
1 'polypeptide(L)'
;MPLAPAPRSLCAACRRPERGFGWFDPTSSRPPRPSVSFCSITCQGWWVRLARRSTAMVDLTEHERAALRAAMRAMAEVMAEIGWTTALNALSEQQVLTLAEVAVGAFQDAMRASASTASPEVPF
;
A
#
# COMPACT_ATOMS: atom_id res chain seq x y z
N MET A 1 -24.54 -32.95 -26.18
CA MET A 1 -23.77 -32.12 -25.25
C MET A 1 -24.73 -31.15 -24.58
N PRO A 2 -24.94 -31.22 -23.25
CA PRO A 2 -25.79 -30.25 -22.58
C PRO A 2 -25.15 -28.86 -22.72
N LEU A 3 -25.96 -27.85 -23.05
CA LEU A 3 -25.55 -26.45 -22.95
C LEU A 3 -25.10 -26.20 -21.52
N ALA A 4 -23.84 -25.80 -21.34
CA ALA A 4 -23.35 -25.38 -20.03
C ALA A 4 -24.24 -24.23 -19.52
N PRO A 5 -24.65 -24.24 -18.23
CA PRO A 5 -25.48 -23.18 -17.69
C PRO A 5 -24.81 -21.82 -17.89
N ALA A 6 -25.62 -20.78 -18.15
CA ALA A 6 -25.12 -19.42 -18.27
C ALA A 6 -24.32 -19.03 -17.01
N PRO A 7 -23.17 -18.34 -17.17
CA PRO A 7 -22.34 -17.97 -16.04
C PRO A 7 -23.12 -17.06 -15.09
N ARG A 8 -23.04 -17.33 -13.78
CA ARG A 8 -23.74 -16.55 -12.75
C ARG A 8 -23.10 -15.16 -12.55
N SER A 9 -21.85 -15.00 -12.97
CA SER A 9 -21.09 -13.76 -12.89
C SER A 9 -20.01 -13.66 -13.98
N LEU A 10 -19.42 -12.47 -14.15
CA LEU A 10 -18.31 -12.22 -15.06
C LEU A 10 -16.97 -12.26 -14.32
N CYS A 11 -15.92 -12.71 -15.01
CA CYS A 11 -14.56 -12.67 -14.49
C CYS A 11 -14.17 -11.22 -14.12
N ALA A 12 -13.72 -11.01 -12.88
CA ALA A 12 -13.30 -9.69 -12.41
C ALA A 12 -12.06 -9.14 -13.15
N ALA A 13 -11.25 -10.00 -13.77
CA ALA A 13 -10.06 -9.60 -14.52
C ALA A 13 -10.34 -9.32 -16.00
N CYS A 14 -10.96 -10.26 -16.72
CA CYS A 14 -11.10 -10.19 -18.18
C CYS A 14 -12.55 -10.18 -18.68
N ARG A 15 -13.53 -10.11 -17.77
CA ARG A 15 -14.98 -10.02 -18.05
C ARG A 15 -15.57 -11.19 -18.85
N ARG A 16 -14.81 -12.25 -19.15
CA ARG A 16 -15.35 -13.50 -19.70
C ARG A 16 -16.25 -14.22 -18.69
N PRO A 17 -17.15 -15.12 -19.15
CA PRO A 17 -17.87 -16.06 -18.28
C PRO A 17 -16.96 -16.68 -17.23
N GLU A 18 -17.38 -16.67 -15.97
CA GLU A 18 -16.66 -17.38 -14.92
C GLU A 18 -16.61 -18.89 -15.19
N ARG A 19 -15.62 -19.56 -14.61
CA ARG A 19 -15.47 -21.02 -14.71
C ARG A 19 -15.17 -21.65 -13.35
N GLY A 20 -15.75 -21.09 -12.29
CA GLY A 20 -15.69 -21.65 -10.93
C GLY A 20 -14.44 -21.31 -10.12
N PHE A 21 -13.56 -20.43 -10.63
CA PHE A 21 -12.46 -19.89 -9.84
C PHE A 21 -12.95 -18.66 -9.06
N GLY A 22 -12.56 -18.52 -7.79
CA GLY A 22 -13.00 -17.40 -6.95
C GLY A 22 -11.93 -16.92 -5.98
N TRP A 23 -12.11 -15.71 -5.45
CA TRP A 23 -11.31 -15.16 -4.37
C TRP A 23 -12.22 -14.50 -3.35
N PHE A 24 -11.93 -14.74 -2.07
CA PHE A 24 -12.61 -14.12 -0.93
C PHE A 24 -11.67 -13.13 -0.28
N ASP A 25 -12.19 -12.00 0.16
CA ASP A 25 -11.42 -11.04 0.95
C ASP A 25 -10.95 -11.68 2.28
N PRO A 26 -9.64 -11.86 2.49
CA PRO A 26 -9.12 -12.49 3.70
C PRO A 26 -9.22 -11.59 4.93
N THR A 27 -9.41 -10.28 4.75
CA THR A 27 -9.53 -9.31 5.84
C THR A 27 -10.95 -9.25 6.40
N SER A 28 -11.94 -9.69 5.63
CA SER A 28 -13.34 -9.74 6.06
C SER A 28 -13.66 -11.07 6.77
N SER A 29 -13.82 -11.00 8.09
CA SER A 29 -14.22 -12.16 8.91
C SER A 29 -15.73 -12.37 8.96
N ARG A 30 -16.54 -11.34 8.68
CA ARG A 30 -18.01 -11.34 8.85
C ARG A 30 -18.75 -11.69 7.54
N PRO A 31 -19.71 -12.63 7.57
CA PRO A 31 -20.53 -12.94 6.40
C PRO A 31 -21.60 -11.87 6.11
N PRO A 32 -21.98 -11.65 4.82
CA PRO A 32 -21.41 -12.29 3.63
C PRO A 32 -20.04 -11.69 3.28
N ARG A 33 -19.05 -12.56 3.03
CA ARG A 33 -17.71 -12.10 2.64
C ARG A 33 -17.74 -11.61 1.19
N PRO A 34 -17.19 -10.42 0.87
CA PRO A 34 -17.02 -10.00 -0.50
C PRO A 34 -16.24 -11.05 -1.29
N SER A 35 -16.77 -11.47 -2.42
CA SER A 35 -16.16 -12.48 -3.29
C SER A 35 -16.18 -12.04 -4.75
N VAL A 36 -15.13 -12.38 -5.47
CA VAL A 36 -15.03 -12.16 -6.92
C VAL A 36 -14.76 -13.48 -7.64
N SER A 37 -15.28 -13.61 -8.85
CA SER A 37 -15.17 -14.82 -9.69
C SER A 37 -14.20 -14.62 -10.87
N PHE A 38 -13.66 -15.73 -11.39
CA PHE A 38 -12.69 -15.76 -12.48
C PHE A 38 -12.93 -16.88 -13.50
N CYS A 39 -12.44 -16.67 -14.72
CA CYS A 39 -12.53 -17.66 -15.80
C CYS A 39 -11.34 -18.64 -15.85
N SER A 40 -10.27 -18.41 -15.07
CA SER A 40 -9.08 -19.27 -15.05
C SER A 40 -8.22 -19.02 -13.80
N ILE A 41 -7.35 -19.99 -13.47
CA ILE A 41 -6.31 -19.85 -12.44
C ILE A 41 -5.35 -18.69 -12.74
N THR A 42 -5.09 -18.40 -14.03
CA THR A 42 -4.23 -17.28 -14.44
C THR A 42 -4.86 -15.93 -14.11
N CYS A 43 -6.16 -15.77 -14.40
CA CYS A 43 -6.91 -14.55 -14.05
C CYS A 43 -7.01 -14.37 -12.53
N GLN A 44 -7.25 -15.45 -11.78
CA GLN A 44 -7.24 -15.43 -10.32
C GLN A 44 -5.86 -15.04 -9.77
N GLY A 45 -4.78 -15.63 -10.29
CA GLY A 45 -3.41 -15.36 -9.86
C GLY A 45 -2.98 -13.92 -10.16
N TRP A 46 -3.39 -13.36 -11.29
CA TRP A 46 -3.19 -11.94 -11.59
C TRP A 46 -3.91 -11.05 -10.56
N TRP A 47 -5.17 -11.34 -10.26
CA TRP A 47 -5.95 -10.59 -9.28
C TRP A 47 -5.35 -10.66 -7.87
N VAL A 48 -4.93 -11.85 -7.42
CA VAL A 48 -4.29 -12.02 -6.10
C VAL A 48 -3.01 -11.20 -5.98
N ARG A 49 -2.20 -11.11 -7.05
CA ARG A 49 -1.01 -10.25 -7.05
C ARG A 49 -1.37 -8.78 -6.95
N LEU A 50 -2.43 -8.33 -7.61
CA LEU A 50 -2.93 -6.96 -7.52
C LEU A 50 -3.50 -6.68 -6.12
N ALA A 51 -4.34 -7.55 -5.59
CA ALA A 51 -4.97 -7.41 -4.27
C ALA A 51 -3.96 -7.44 -3.13
N ARG A 52 -2.88 -8.24 -3.23
CA ARG A 52 -1.80 -8.23 -2.24
C ARG A 52 -1.08 -6.89 -2.16
N ARG A 53 -0.92 -6.18 -3.29
CA ARG A 53 -0.34 -4.82 -3.30
C ARG A 53 -1.23 -3.79 -2.59
N SER A 54 -2.52 -4.07 -2.44
CA SER A 54 -3.49 -3.13 -1.85
C SER A 54 -3.96 -3.48 -0.43
N THR A 55 -3.67 -4.68 0.10
CA THR A 55 -4.33 -5.16 1.36
C THR A 55 -3.41 -5.80 2.42
N ALA A 56 -2.11 -5.93 2.23
CA ALA A 56 -1.26 -6.57 3.23
C ALA A 56 0.10 -5.90 3.36
N MET A 57 0.28 -5.06 4.39
CA MET A 57 1.53 -4.37 4.75
C MET A 57 2.05 -3.45 3.64
N VAL A 58 2.48 -2.22 3.96
CA VAL A 58 3.14 -1.40 2.94
C VAL A 58 4.46 -2.10 2.63
N ASP A 59 4.54 -2.78 1.48
CA ASP A 59 5.77 -3.38 0.96
C ASP A 59 6.71 -2.26 0.52
N LEU A 60 7.28 -1.54 1.50
CA LEU A 60 8.21 -0.45 1.27
C LEU A 60 9.41 -1.00 0.50
N THR A 61 9.72 -0.35 -0.62
CA THR A 61 10.98 -0.50 -1.35
C THR A 61 12.16 -0.13 -0.45
N GLU A 62 13.37 -0.52 -0.83
CA GLU A 62 14.56 -0.21 -0.04
C GLU A 62 14.75 1.32 0.14
N HIS A 63 14.48 2.08 -0.92
CA HIS A 63 14.51 3.54 -0.90
C HIS A 63 13.47 4.12 0.07
N GLU A 64 12.23 3.62 0.04
CA GLU A 64 11.18 4.07 0.96
C GLU A 64 11.48 3.69 2.42
N ARG A 65 12.11 2.54 2.67
CA ARG A 65 12.58 2.19 4.03
C ARG A 65 13.70 3.13 4.49
N ALA A 66 14.61 3.51 3.60
CA ALA A 66 15.66 4.48 3.93
C ALA A 66 15.07 5.87 4.21
N ALA A 67 14.12 6.32 3.39
CA ALA A 67 13.40 7.56 3.58
C ALA A 67 12.58 7.56 4.88
N LEU A 68 11.95 6.43 5.24
CA LEU A 68 11.26 6.30 6.51
C LEU A 68 12.21 6.45 7.70
N ARG A 69 13.43 5.90 7.63
CA ARG A 69 14.44 6.12 8.69
C ARG A 69 14.86 7.59 8.78
N ALA A 70 14.96 8.31 7.67
CA ALA A 70 15.26 9.74 7.67
C ALA A 70 14.13 10.54 8.34
N ALA A 71 12.86 10.24 8.00
CA ALA A 71 11.69 10.83 8.64
C ALA A 71 11.69 10.61 10.16
N MET A 72 11.94 9.38 10.62
CA MET A 72 11.98 9.07 12.05
C MET A 72 13.10 9.80 12.79
N ARG A 73 14.25 10.04 12.15
CA ARG A 73 15.35 10.84 12.75
C ARG A 73 14.94 12.29 12.91
N ALA A 74 14.35 12.88 11.88
CA ALA A 74 13.88 14.27 11.93
C ALA A 74 12.79 14.46 13.00
N MET A 75 11.85 13.51 13.12
CA MET A 75 10.88 13.50 14.23
C MET A 75 11.55 13.40 15.60
N ALA A 76 12.62 12.60 15.74
CA ALA A 76 13.32 12.43 17.00
C ALA A 76 14.03 13.72 17.45
N GLU A 77 14.53 14.52 16.51
CA GLU A 77 15.10 15.84 16.80
C GLU A 77 14.04 16.80 17.34
N VAL A 78 12.87 16.87 16.69
CA VAL A 78 11.73 17.68 17.17
C VAL A 78 11.22 17.17 18.53
N MET A 79 11.13 15.86 18.73
CA MET A 79 10.75 15.28 20.02
C MET A 79 11.77 15.55 21.13
N ALA A 80 13.05 15.77 20.80
CA ALA A 80 14.05 16.18 21.78
C ALA A 80 13.81 17.61 22.29
N GLU A 81 13.30 18.50 21.44
CA GLU A 81 12.89 19.87 21.82
C GLU A 81 11.59 19.88 22.64
N ILE A 82 10.62 19.04 22.26
CA ILE A 82 9.34 18.90 22.96
C ILE A 82 9.49 18.17 24.31
N GLY A 83 10.42 17.22 24.38
CA GLY A 83 10.65 16.36 25.53
C GLY A 83 10.03 14.97 25.37
N TRP A 84 10.86 13.93 25.49
CA TRP A 84 10.49 12.53 25.34
C TRP A 84 9.50 12.00 26.39
N THR A 85 9.35 12.69 27.51
CA THR A 85 8.40 12.32 28.57
C THR A 85 6.97 12.76 28.26
N THR A 86 6.79 13.63 27.28
CA THR A 86 5.47 14.12 26.87
C THR A 86 4.77 13.05 26.06
N ALA A 87 3.61 12.59 26.54
CA ALA A 87 2.79 11.64 25.79
C ALA A 87 2.26 12.28 24.50
N LEU A 88 2.18 11.50 23.41
CA LEU A 88 1.73 12.01 22.11
C LEU A 88 0.33 12.65 22.16
N ASN A 89 -0.56 12.15 23.01
CA ASN A 89 -1.91 12.70 23.20
C ASN A 89 -1.95 13.99 24.04
N ALA A 90 -0.83 14.37 24.65
CA ALA A 90 -0.67 15.60 25.42
C ALA A 90 0.04 16.70 24.62
N LEU A 91 0.45 16.42 23.38
CA LEU A 91 1.02 17.42 22.48
C LEU A 91 -0.04 18.43 22.07
N SER A 92 0.35 19.69 21.95
CA SER A 92 -0.49 20.72 21.36
C SER A 92 -0.70 20.45 19.87
N GLU A 93 -1.77 21.01 19.30
CA GLU A 93 -2.04 20.92 17.87
C GLU A 93 -0.84 21.38 17.04
N GLN A 94 -0.22 22.51 17.43
CA GLN A 94 0.97 23.03 16.76
C GLN A 94 2.14 22.03 16.81
N GLN A 95 2.39 21.39 17.95
CA GLN A 95 3.47 20.41 18.09
C GLN A 95 3.25 19.18 17.20
N VAL A 96 2.02 18.68 17.11
CA VAL A 96 1.68 17.55 16.24
C VAL A 96 1.86 17.92 14.76
N LEU A 97 1.41 19.12 14.37
CA LEU A 97 1.58 19.60 13.00
C LEU A 97 3.06 19.74 12.64
N THR A 98 3.88 20.33 13.52
CA THR A 98 5.33 20.43 13.31
C THR A 98 5.98 19.05 13.17
N LEU A 99 5.62 18.08 14.01
CA LEU A 99 6.13 16.70 13.88
C LEU A 99 5.78 16.08 12.52
N ALA A 100 4.54 16.26 12.06
CA ALA A 100 4.08 15.73 10.78
C ALA A 100 4.80 16.39 9.59
N GLU A 101 4.92 17.72 9.61
CA GLU A 101 5.61 18.49 8.56
C GLU A 101 7.07 18.08 8.43
N VAL A 102 7.78 17.99 9.56
CA VAL A 102 9.20 17.58 9.58
C VAL A 102 9.37 16.13 9.11
N ALA A 103 8.49 15.22 9.52
CA ALA A 103 8.53 13.83 9.07
C ALA A 103 8.32 13.70 7.55
N VAL A 104 7.28 14.36 7.03
CA VAL A 104 6.94 14.31 5.60
C VAL A 104 8.01 15.00 4.76
N GLY A 105 8.52 16.15 5.21
CA GLY A 105 9.61 16.86 4.55
C GLY A 105 10.86 15.99 4.43
N ALA A 106 11.33 15.43 5.55
CA ALA A 106 12.52 14.58 5.57
C ALA A 106 12.35 13.29 4.73
N PHE A 107 11.15 12.70 4.70
CA PHE A 107 10.85 11.58 3.82
C PHE A 107 10.97 11.97 2.34
N GLN A 108 10.34 13.08 1.95
CA GLN A 108 10.34 13.57 0.57
C GLN A 108 11.75 13.98 0.11
N ASP A 109 12.55 14.58 1.00
CA ASP A 109 13.94 14.93 0.72
C ASP A 109 14.81 13.69 0.48
N ALA A 110 14.67 12.67 1.32
CA ALA A 110 15.38 11.41 1.15
C ALA A 110 14.98 10.68 -0.15
N MET A 111 13.70 10.71 -0.51
CA MET A 111 13.21 10.15 -1.78
C MET A 111 13.76 10.93 -2.99
N ARG A 112 13.79 12.27 -2.94
CA ARG A 112 14.35 13.11 -4.01
C ARG A 112 15.85 12.88 -4.19
N ALA A 113 16.61 12.80 -3.10
CA ALA A 113 18.05 12.53 -3.13
C ALA A 113 18.37 11.12 -3.69
N SER A 114 17.50 10.15 -3.40
CA SER A 114 17.62 8.80 -3.96
C SER A 114 17.37 8.80 -5.47
N ALA A 115 16.36 9.55 -5.94
CA ALA A 115 16.03 9.67 -7.36
C ALA A 115 17.12 10.39 -8.17
N SER A 116 17.75 11.43 -7.62
CA SER A 116 18.83 12.16 -8.31
C SER A 116 20.12 11.35 -8.47
N THR A 117 20.31 10.30 -7.66
CA THR A 117 21.47 9.40 -7.73
C THR A 117 21.28 8.30 -8.77
N ALA A 118 20.04 8.02 -9.19
CA ALA A 118 19.69 7.01 -10.19
C ALA A 118 19.81 7.55 -11.63
N SER A 119 21.02 7.98 -12.03
CA SER A 119 21.46 8.35 -13.39
C SER A 119 20.69 9.46 -14.14
N PRO A 120 21.38 10.49 -14.69
CA PRO A 120 20.79 11.36 -15.70
C PRO A 120 20.56 10.54 -16.97
N GLU A 121 19.30 10.39 -17.39
CA GLU A 121 18.96 9.80 -18.67
C GLU A 121 19.54 10.70 -19.78
N VAL A 122 20.48 10.15 -20.55
CA VAL A 122 21.05 10.85 -21.72
C VAL A 122 19.94 10.94 -22.77
N PRO A 123 19.55 12.12 -23.26
CA PRO A 123 18.54 12.23 -24.30
C PRO A 123 19.05 11.54 -25.58
N PHE A 124 18.25 10.62 -26.12
CA PHE A 124 18.45 10.01 -27.43
C PHE A 124 18.16 11.00 -28.55
#